data_AF-A0A9E4SJL0-F1
#
_entry.id   AF-A0A9E4SJL0-F1
#
_cell.length_a   1.000
_cell.length_b   1.000
_cell.length_c   1.000
_cell.angle_alpha   90.00
_cell.angle_beta   90.00
_cell.angle_gamma   90.00
#
_symmetry.space_group_name_H-M   'P 1'
#
loop_
_entity.id
_entity.type
_entity.pdbx_description
1 polymer ?
#
loop_
_entity_poly.entity_id
_entity_poly.type
_entity_poly.pdbx_seq_one_letter_code
_entity_poly.pdbx_strand_id
1 'polypeptide(L)'
;MSTDTPAGSPTLGLGKRSTPPGPPKTKEEVQASAQHRDLSIPKLQQGDPAFDFNLPTLDATHGLTDTKVQLSGFRGKRPVALIFGSYT
;
A
#
# COMPACT_ATOMS: atom_id res chain seq x y z
N MET A 1 -45.59 19.79 -2.99
CA MET A 1 -46.08 18.52 -2.43
C MET A 1 -45.03 17.48 -2.79
N SER A 2 -43.92 17.32 -2.04
CA SER A 2 -43.79 16.71 -0.69
C SER A 2 -44.44 15.33 -0.69
N THR A 3 -43.70 14.22 -0.66
CA THR A 3 -42.91 13.66 0.47
C THR A 3 -41.63 12.98 -0.06
N ASP A 4 -40.38 13.14 0.39
CA ASP A 4 -39.69 13.15 1.69
C ASP A 4 -39.90 11.92 2.62
N THR A 5 -38.78 11.41 3.16
CA THR A 5 -38.57 10.42 4.28
C THR A 5 -38.21 8.97 3.87
N PRO A 6 -37.23 8.27 4.53
CA PRO A 6 -35.93 8.72 5.08
C PRO A 6 -34.74 7.74 4.82
N ALA A 7 -33.57 8.15 5.32
CA ALA A 7 -32.29 7.44 5.38
C ALA A 7 -32.29 6.13 6.21
N GLY A 8 -31.38 5.20 5.87
CA GLY A 8 -31.02 4.09 6.75
C GLY A 8 -30.01 3.10 6.15
N SER A 9 -28.71 3.37 6.33
CA SER A 9 -27.60 2.41 6.59
C SER A 9 -26.29 2.87 5.90
N PRO A 10 -25.31 3.44 6.62
CA PRO A 10 -23.93 3.39 6.14
C PRO A 10 -23.38 1.98 6.40
N THR A 11 -23.55 1.08 5.43
CA THR A 11 -22.81 -0.18 5.40
C THR A 11 -21.32 0.15 5.39
N LEU A 12 -20.59 -0.31 6.40
CA LEU A 12 -19.12 -0.20 6.49
C LEU A 12 -18.49 -0.66 5.18
N GLY A 13 -18.08 0.30 4.36
CA GLY A 13 -17.33 0.06 3.14
C GLY A 13 -15.92 -0.36 3.50
N LEU A 14 -15.74 -1.65 3.78
CA LEU A 14 -14.46 -2.34 3.74
C LEU A 14 -13.74 -1.88 2.46
N GLY A 15 -12.60 -1.20 2.62
CA GLY A 15 -11.88 -0.54 1.54
C GLY A 15 -11.80 -1.43 0.30
N LYS A 16 -12.32 -0.91 -0.82
CA LYS A 16 -12.31 -1.60 -2.12
C LYS A 16 -10.86 -1.84 -2.56
N ARG A 17 -10.24 -2.91 -2.09
CA ARG A 17 -9.16 -3.59 -2.82
C ARG A 17 -9.81 -4.35 -3.96
N SER A 18 -10.15 -3.62 -5.02
CA SER A 18 -10.61 -4.26 -6.25
C SER A 18 -9.40 -4.93 -6.90
N THR A 19 -9.24 -6.23 -6.65
CA THR A 19 -8.56 -7.10 -7.61
C THR A 19 -9.27 -6.90 -8.96
N PRO A 20 -8.55 -6.63 -10.06
CA PRO A 20 -9.16 -6.50 -11.37
C PRO A 20 -10.09 -7.71 -11.62
N PRO A 21 -11.33 -7.49 -12.10
CA PRO A 21 -12.26 -8.59 -12.33
C PRO A 21 -11.65 -9.55 -13.35
N GLY A 22 -11.35 -10.76 -12.89
CA GLY A 22 -10.71 -11.79 -13.67
C GLY A 22 -10.21 -12.92 -12.75
N PRO A 23 -10.01 -14.13 -13.29
CA PRO A 23 -9.35 -15.19 -12.54
C PRO A 23 -7.98 -14.71 -12.05
N PRO A 24 -7.50 -15.18 -10.88
CA PRO A 24 -6.11 -14.97 -10.47
C PRO A 24 -5.18 -15.39 -11.62
N LYS A 25 -4.22 -14.53 -11.95
CA LYS A 25 -3.26 -14.82 -13.01
C LYS A 25 -2.52 -16.12 -12.72
N THR A 26 -2.33 -16.94 -13.74
CA THR A 26 -1.46 -18.12 -13.63
C THR A 26 0.00 -17.70 -13.45
N LYS A 27 0.86 -18.59 -12.95
CA LYS A 27 2.29 -18.28 -12.75
C LYS A 27 2.96 -17.90 -14.08
N GLU A 28 2.56 -18.58 -15.14
CA GLU A 28 3.05 -18.41 -16.51
C GLU A 28 2.69 -17.02 -17.04
N GLU A 29 1.45 -16.56 -16.82
CA GLU A 29 1.00 -15.21 -17.19
C GLU A 29 1.72 -14.12 -16.40
N VAL A 30 1.95 -14.34 -15.10
CA VAL A 30 2.72 -13.42 -14.26
C VAL A 30 4.14 -13.27 -14.82
N GLN A 31 4.81 -14.38 -15.13
CA GLN A 31 6.17 -14.39 -15.65
C GLN A 31 6.29 -13.85 -17.08
N ALA A 32 5.26 -14.03 -17.90
CA ALA A 32 5.20 -13.49 -19.26
C ALA A 32 5.00 -11.97 -19.29
N SER A 33 4.45 -11.38 -18.23
CA SER A 33 4.10 -9.96 -18.22
C SER A 33 5.31 -9.02 -18.11
N ALA A 34 5.34 -7.98 -18.96
CA ALA A 34 6.38 -6.96 -18.91
C ALA A 34 6.39 -6.19 -17.57
N GLN A 35 5.22 -5.97 -16.98
CA GLN A 35 5.10 -5.29 -15.69
C GLN A 35 5.77 -6.06 -14.55
N HIS A 36 5.54 -7.37 -14.42
CA HIS A 36 6.20 -8.15 -13.36
C HIS A 36 7.70 -8.29 -13.60
N ARG A 37 8.14 -8.31 -14.88
CA ARG A 37 9.57 -8.26 -15.21
C ARG A 37 10.21 -6.95 -14.76
N ASP A 38 9.58 -5.80 -14.99
CA ASP A 38 10.09 -4.50 -14.51
C ASP A 38 10.23 -4.46 -12.98
N LEU A 39 9.27 -5.04 -12.25
CA LEU A 39 9.35 -5.13 -10.78
C LEU A 39 10.52 -5.97 -10.27
N SER A 40 11.02 -6.90 -11.08
CA SER A 40 12.19 -7.72 -10.74
C SER A 40 13.53 -7.01 -10.95
N ILE A 41 13.54 -5.85 -11.61
CA ILE A 41 14.74 -5.08 -11.89
C ILE A 41 14.95 -4.07 -10.75
N PRO A 42 16.06 -4.17 -9.99
CA PRO A 42 16.37 -3.18 -8.96
C PRO A 42 16.61 -1.80 -9.58
N LYS A 43 15.93 -0.78 -9.04
CA LYS A 43 16.04 0.62 -9.49
C LYS A 43 16.98 1.47 -8.62
N LEU A 44 17.63 0.83 -7.64
CA LEU A 44 18.58 1.45 -6.71
C LEU A 44 19.81 0.55 -6.58
N GLN A 45 20.96 1.18 -6.38
CA GLN A 45 22.23 0.54 -6.08
C GLN A 45 22.75 0.96 -4.69
N GLN A 46 23.78 0.27 -4.21
CA GLN A 46 24.42 0.65 -2.96
C GLN A 46 25.03 2.05 -3.06
N GLY A 47 24.75 2.90 -2.07
CA GLY A 47 25.21 4.29 -2.05
C GLY A 47 24.22 5.27 -2.67
N ASP A 48 23.23 4.79 -3.44
CA ASP A 48 22.18 5.66 -3.96
C ASP A 48 21.29 6.19 -2.83
N PRO A 49 20.78 7.42 -2.96
CA PRO A 49 19.77 7.91 -2.05
C PRO A 49 18.49 7.08 -2.18
N ALA A 50 17.99 6.56 -1.06
CA ALA A 50 16.71 5.86 -1.04
C ALA A 50 15.56 6.79 -1.49
N PHE A 51 14.63 6.23 -2.28
CA PHE A 51 13.40 6.92 -2.67
C PHE A 51 12.65 7.38 -1.43
N ASP A 52 12.17 8.62 -1.48
CA ASP A 52 11.40 9.16 -0.38
C ASP A 52 9.94 8.68 -0.47
N PHE A 53 9.40 8.23 0.66
CA PHE A 53 8.02 7.77 0.75
C PHE A 53 7.40 8.15 2.08
N ASN A 54 6.08 8.22 2.08
CA ASN A 54 5.27 8.57 3.23
C ASN A 54 4.29 7.43 3.53
N LEU A 55 4.44 6.79 4.69
CA LEU A 55 3.61 5.64 5.08
C LEU A 55 2.77 5.97 6.33
N PRO A 56 1.50 5.53 6.40
CA PRO A 56 0.74 5.58 7.62
C PRO A 56 1.40 4.71 8.70
N THR A 57 1.32 5.13 9.95
CA THR A 57 1.78 4.32 11.09
C THR A 57 0.75 3.26 11.44
N LEU A 58 1.22 2.09 11.83
CA LEU A 58 0.41 1.00 12.34
C LEU A 58 0.41 1.07 13.87
N ASP A 59 -0.79 1.14 14.46
CA ASP A 59 -1.04 0.99 15.89
C ASP A 59 -1.74 -0.35 16.15
N ALA A 60 -1.38 -1.02 17.23
CA ALA A 60 -2.02 -2.26 17.68
C ALA A 60 -3.52 -2.07 17.99
N THR A 61 -3.93 -0.87 18.41
CA THR A 61 -5.30 -0.59 18.85
C THR A 61 -6.22 -0.23 17.67
N HIS A 62 -5.71 0.56 16.72
CA HIS A 62 -6.53 1.17 15.67
C HIS A 62 -6.21 0.64 14.26
N GLY A 63 -5.17 -0.19 14.10
CA GLY A 63 -4.67 -0.57 12.80
C GLY A 63 -3.95 0.59 12.12
N LEU A 64 -4.19 0.81 10.82
CA LEU A 64 -3.58 1.93 10.10
C LEU A 64 -4.13 3.25 10.64
N THR A 65 -3.22 4.14 11.03
CA THR A 65 -3.55 5.46 11.58
C THR A 65 -3.39 6.57 10.53
N ASP A 66 -3.98 7.74 10.79
CA ASP A 66 -3.81 8.93 9.95
C ASP A 66 -2.43 9.60 10.14
N THR A 67 -1.70 9.22 11.18
CA THR A 67 -0.32 9.68 11.38
C THR A 67 0.57 9.05 10.33
N LYS A 68 1.45 9.85 9.72
CA LYS A 68 2.35 9.38 8.67
C LYS A 68 3.81 9.60 9.03
N VAL A 69 4.65 8.71 8.52
CA VAL A 69 6.10 8.75 8.67
C VAL A 69 6.73 8.93 7.29
N GLN A 70 7.52 10.00 7.17
CA GLN A 70 8.30 10.33 5.98
C GLN A 70 9.73 9.79 6.13
N LEU A 71 10.23 9.02 5.16
CA LEU A 71 11.57 8.42 5.24
C LEU A 71 12.67 9.50 5.32
N SER A 72 12.58 10.56 4.52
CA SER A 72 13.57 11.65 4.50
C SER A 72 13.75 12.33 5.85
N GLY A 73 12.77 12.26 6.75
CA GLY A 73 12.85 12.78 8.12
C GLY A 73 13.95 12.14 8.98
N PHE A 74 14.47 10.97 8.60
CA PHE A 74 15.54 10.25 9.29
C PHE A 74 16.94 10.45 8.69
N ARG A 75 17.05 11.05 7.50
CA ARG A 75 18.34 11.26 6.81
C ARG A 75 19.31 12.05 7.71
N GLY A 76 20.54 11.54 7.85
CA GLY A 76 21.58 12.13 8.69
C GLY A 76 21.37 12.05 10.20
N LYS A 77 20.24 11.50 10.67
CA LYS A 77 19.93 11.38 12.11
C LYS A 77 20.22 9.98 12.63
N ARG A 78 19.83 8.94 11.88
CA ARG A 78 20.04 7.54 12.24
C ARG A 78 19.94 6.62 11.04
N PRO A 79 20.60 5.44 11.08
CA PRO A 79 20.35 4.38 10.11
C PRO A 79 18.89 3.90 10.17
N VAL A 80 18.35 3.48 9.03
CA VAL A 80 16.98 2.95 8.89
C VAL A 80 17.03 1.66 8.07
N ALA A 81 16.28 0.65 8.49
CA ALA A 81 16.08 -0.58 7.74
C ALA A 81 14.61 -0.68 7.27
N LEU A 82 14.39 -1.17 6.05
CA LEU A 82 13.06 -1.44 5.51
C LEU A 82 12.78 -2.93 5.58
N ILE A 83 11.71 -3.30 6.27
CA ILE A 83 11.28 -4.69 6.40
C ILE A 83 10.01 -4.84 5.57
N PHE A 84 10.10 -5.63 4.51
CA PHE A 84 8.95 -5.99 3.67
C PHE A 84 8.45 -7.37 4.11
N GLY A 85 7.17 -7.45 4.47
CA GLY A 85 6.55 -8.70 4.90
C GLY A 85 5.04 -8.63 4.86
N SER A 86 4.40 -9.79 4.75
CA SER A 86 2.96 -9.92 5.01
C SER A 86 2.78 -10.22 6.49
N TYR A 87 2.19 -9.29 7.23
CA TYR A 87 1.61 -9.61 8.53
C TYR A 87 0.23 -10.22 8.27
N THR A 88 0.14 -11.53 8.48
CA THR A 88 -1.12 -12.30 8.44
C THR A 88 -1.63 -12.52 9.85
#